data_AF-A0A9D9GKH4-F1
#
_entry.id   AF-A0A9D9GKH4-F1
#
_cell.length_a   1.000
_cell.length_b   1.000
_cell.length_c   1.000
_cell.angle_alpha   90.00
_cell.angle_beta   90.00
_cell.angle_gamma   90.00
#
_symmetry.space_group_name_H-M   'P 1'
#
loop_
_entity.id
_entity.type
_entity.pdbx_description
1 polymer ?
#
loop_
_entity_poly.entity_id
_entity_poly.type
_entity_poly.pdbx_seq_one_letter_code
_entity_poly.pdbx_strand_id
1 'polypeptide(L)'
;MKKIVSVFAAAALMLIGTQAYAQLSVGLGFISAPEKGVNTSTVAGTTSTDKTSLDLSGVYAGAEYNFALPWVDGLGVAPGAYLTAQFGKEHHEVTGDSDHTDIAVNIPVHVTYGLELTNDFKLIAFAGPALRLGIVRNDVSKNGNNTNTYDYFGQNDNDVVYNRLNVLVDLGVGIEVANAIQVKVGVDFGLLPLYKYHGELAGATSDIKVTRPLGIKVGVGYAF
;
A
#
# COMPACT_ATOMS: atom_id res chain seq x y z
N MET A 1 6.46 21.76 -5.99
CA MET A 1 6.15 20.90 -4.83
C MET A 1 5.37 21.63 -3.73
N LYS A 2 5.75 22.84 -3.28
CA LYS A 2 5.05 23.57 -2.20
C LYS A 2 3.56 23.89 -2.47
N LYS A 3 3.19 24.16 -3.72
CA LYS A 3 1.82 24.51 -4.11
C LYS A 3 0.83 23.33 -4.13
N ILE A 4 1.32 22.10 -4.30
CA ILE A 4 0.47 20.91 -4.32
C ILE A 4 0.14 20.49 -2.87
N VAL A 5 1.15 20.52 -1.98
CA VAL A 5 0.97 20.23 -0.55
C VAL A 5 -0.02 21.20 0.10
N SER A 6 0.03 22.49 -0.25
CA SER A 6 -0.91 23.49 0.29
C SER A 6 -2.35 23.30 -0.18
N VAL A 7 -2.58 22.77 -1.38
CA VAL A 7 -3.93 22.50 -1.91
C VAL A 7 -4.55 21.29 -1.20
N PHE A 8 -3.78 20.22 -0.98
CA PHE A 8 -4.24 19.07 -0.21
C PHE A 8 -4.50 19.40 1.26
N ALA A 9 -3.64 20.21 1.88
CA ALA A 9 -3.85 20.67 3.26
C ALA A 9 -5.08 21.58 3.41
N ALA A 10 -5.32 22.48 2.45
CA ALA A 10 -6.51 23.32 2.45
C ALA A 10 -7.80 22.51 2.22
N ALA A 11 -7.79 21.53 1.33
CA ALA A 11 -8.91 20.62 1.12
C ALA A 11 -9.21 19.78 2.39
N ALA A 12 -8.16 19.31 3.08
CA ALA A 12 -8.30 18.58 4.34
C ALA A 12 -8.90 19.46 5.46
N LEU A 13 -8.55 20.74 5.52
CA LEU A 13 -9.10 21.69 6.50
C LEU A 13 -10.54 22.13 6.17
N MET A 14 -10.90 22.19 4.89
CA MET A 14 -12.27 22.52 4.45
C MET A 14 -13.29 21.41 4.76
N LEU A 15 -12.85 20.16 4.97
CA LEU A 15 -13.71 19.03 5.35
C LEU A 15 -14.13 19.04 6.82
N ILE A 16 -13.55 19.90 7.66
CA ILE A 16 -13.85 19.97 9.11
C ILE A 16 -15.08 20.86 9.38
N GLY A 17 -15.57 21.62 8.40
CA GLY A 17 -16.50 22.74 8.61
C GLY A 17 -17.96 22.56 8.16
N THR A 18 -18.35 21.42 7.58
CA THR A 18 -19.73 21.23 7.12
C THR A 18 -20.45 20.18 7.95
N GLN A 19 -21.69 20.50 8.36
CA GLN A 19 -22.67 19.58 8.96
C GLN A 19 -23.09 18.53 7.91
N ALA A 20 -22.16 17.69 7.47
CA ALA A 20 -22.40 16.53 6.64
C ALA A 20 -22.61 15.32 7.57
N TYR A 21 -23.56 14.46 7.24
CA TYR A 21 -23.73 13.15 7.87
C TYR A 21 -22.44 12.36 7.64
N ALA A 22 -21.53 12.47 8.60
CA ALA A 22 -20.20 11.93 8.52
C ALA A 22 -20.12 10.71 9.43
N GLN A 23 -19.77 9.57 8.85
CA GLN A 23 -19.75 8.30 9.55
C GLN A 23 -18.30 7.87 9.75
N LEU A 24 -17.89 7.75 11.00
CA LEU A 24 -16.58 7.18 11.34
C LEU A 24 -16.67 5.66 11.19
N SER A 25 -15.73 5.03 10.49
CA SER A 25 -15.53 3.59 10.56
C SER A 25 -14.12 3.27 11.01
N VAL A 26 -13.98 2.25 11.85
CA VAL A 26 -12.70 1.66 12.23
C VAL A 26 -12.66 0.23 11.74
N GLY A 27 -11.49 -0.28 11.35
CA GLY A 27 -11.40 -1.64 10.86
C GLY A 27 -10.01 -2.22 10.94
N LEU A 28 -9.98 -3.54 10.87
CA LEU A 28 -8.76 -4.35 10.82
C LEU A 28 -8.94 -5.49 9.83
N GLY A 29 -7.84 -5.99 9.30
CA GLY A 29 -7.89 -7.05 8.32
C GLY A 29 -6.54 -7.61 7.96
N PHE A 30 -6.57 -8.50 6.97
CA PHE A 30 -5.41 -9.13 6.37
C PHE A 30 -5.11 -8.51 5.02
N ILE A 31 -3.83 -8.41 4.70
CA ILE A 31 -3.33 -7.94 3.42
C ILE A 31 -2.32 -8.93 2.87
N SER A 32 -2.41 -9.23 1.58
CA SER A 32 -1.41 -9.98 0.83
C SER A 32 -1.02 -9.17 -0.39
N ALA A 33 0.24 -8.75 -0.48
CA ALA A 33 0.72 -7.88 -1.54
C ALA A 33 2.07 -8.36 -2.07
N PRO A 34 2.10 -9.23 -3.09
CA PRO A 34 3.35 -9.62 -3.73
C PRO A 34 4.08 -8.41 -4.31
N GLU A 35 5.40 -8.42 -4.19
CA GLU A 35 6.30 -7.52 -4.91
C GLU A 35 6.97 -8.28 -6.04
N LYS A 36 7.14 -7.62 -7.19
CA LYS A 36 7.82 -8.18 -8.35
C LYS A 36 9.02 -7.32 -8.71
N GLY A 37 10.18 -7.95 -8.75
CA GLY A 37 11.45 -7.39 -9.21
C GLY A 37 11.75 -7.82 -10.64
N VAL A 38 12.28 -6.90 -11.43
CA VAL A 38 12.91 -7.20 -12.72
C VAL A 38 14.33 -6.64 -12.66
N ASN A 39 15.31 -7.53 -12.81
CA ASN A 39 16.72 -7.19 -12.92
C ASN A 39 17.17 -7.43 -14.36
N THR A 40 17.66 -6.39 -15.02
CA THR A 40 18.20 -6.46 -16.38
C THR A 40 19.67 -6.13 -16.33
N SER A 41 20.52 -7.07 -16.73
CA SER A 41 21.97 -6.89 -16.74
C SER A 41 22.48 -7.02 -18.17
N THR A 42 23.29 -6.06 -18.63
CA THR A 42 23.91 -6.12 -19.96
C THR A 42 25.42 -6.13 -19.80
N VAL A 43 26.08 -7.16 -20.32
CA VAL A 43 27.55 -7.29 -20.31
C VAL A 43 28.02 -7.53 -21.73
N ALA A 44 28.93 -6.68 -22.23
CA ALA A 44 29.52 -6.81 -23.57
C ALA A 44 28.47 -6.99 -24.69
N GLY A 45 27.34 -6.28 -24.60
CA GLY A 45 26.25 -6.32 -25.57
C GLY A 45 25.27 -7.50 -25.42
N THR A 46 25.47 -8.39 -24.46
CA THR A 46 24.53 -9.47 -24.14
C THR A 46 23.67 -9.07 -22.94
N THR A 47 22.35 -9.09 -23.10
CA THR A 47 21.38 -8.72 -22.04
C THR A 47 20.75 -9.99 -21.43
N SER A 48 20.80 -10.10 -20.10
CA SER A 48 20.06 -11.08 -19.30
C SER A 48 18.95 -10.37 -18.52
N THR A 49 17.82 -11.06 -18.30
CA THR A 49 16.70 -10.55 -17.50
C THR A 49 16.23 -11.58 -16.51
N ASP A 50 16.41 -11.28 -15.23
CA ASP A 50 15.95 -12.10 -14.12
C ASP A 50 14.70 -11.48 -13.49
N LYS A 51 13.74 -12.33 -13.12
CA LYS A 51 12.49 -11.93 -12.48
C LYS A 51 12.44 -12.54 -11.09
N THR A 52 12.16 -11.71 -10.09
CA THR A 52 11.99 -12.14 -8.70
C THR A 52 10.58 -11.80 -8.21
N SER A 53 10.09 -12.59 -7.28
CA SER A 53 8.81 -12.35 -6.60
C SER A 53 8.96 -12.56 -5.10
N LEU A 54 8.57 -11.55 -4.34
CA LEU A 54 8.47 -11.60 -2.88
C LEU A 54 6.99 -11.63 -2.51
N ASP A 55 6.52 -12.72 -1.90
CA ASP A 55 5.18 -12.76 -1.36
C ASP A 55 5.17 -12.14 0.04
N LEU A 56 4.52 -10.98 0.19
CA LEU A 56 4.27 -10.37 1.49
C LEU A 56 2.84 -10.62 1.94
N SER A 57 2.68 -11.06 3.18
CA SER A 57 1.39 -11.19 3.86
C SER A 57 1.43 -10.49 5.21
N GLY A 58 0.30 -9.98 5.66
CA GLY A 58 0.28 -9.12 6.82
C GLY A 58 -1.10 -8.73 7.29
N VAL A 59 -1.10 -7.73 8.15
CA VAL A 59 -2.30 -7.17 8.75
C VAL A 59 -2.35 -5.67 8.54
N TYR A 60 -3.56 -5.13 8.59
CA TYR A 60 -3.79 -3.70 8.59
C TYR A 60 -4.82 -3.32 9.64
N ALA A 61 -4.73 -2.09 10.15
CA ALA A 61 -5.70 -1.51 11.06
C ALA A 61 -5.78 0.00 10.83
N GLY A 62 -6.97 0.57 10.97
CA GLY A 62 -7.15 2.00 10.71
C GLY A 62 -8.57 2.48 10.79
N ALA A 63 -8.78 3.69 10.29
CA ALA A 63 -10.07 4.36 10.30
C ALA A 63 -10.33 5.11 8.99
N GLU A 64 -11.60 5.26 8.66
CA GLU A 64 -12.13 6.06 7.55
C GLU A 64 -13.22 6.97 8.07
N TYR A 65 -13.38 8.13 7.45
CA TYR A 65 -14.43 9.07 7.80
C TYR A 65 -15.24 9.39 6.55
N ASN A 66 -16.42 8.78 6.43
CA ASN A 66 -17.24 8.86 5.22
C ASN A 66 -18.16 10.09 5.27
N PHE A 67 -17.92 11.05 4.39
CA PHE A 67 -18.79 12.19 4.14
C PHE A 67 -19.81 11.84 3.05
N ALA A 68 -21.10 11.77 3.39
CA ALA A 68 -22.14 11.65 2.39
C ALA A 68 -22.21 12.91 1.53
N LEU A 69 -22.30 12.76 0.21
CA LEU A 69 -22.48 13.88 -0.70
C LEU A 69 -23.97 14.21 -0.82
N PRO A 70 -24.39 15.44 -0.47
CA PRO A 70 -25.82 15.77 -0.32
C PRO A 70 -26.59 15.83 -1.64
N TRP A 71 -25.89 15.78 -2.78
CA TRP A 71 -26.49 15.92 -4.12
C TRP A 71 -26.78 14.59 -4.82
N VAL A 72 -26.23 13.47 -4.34
CA VAL A 72 -26.43 12.14 -4.92
C VAL A 72 -26.50 11.11 -3.80
N ASP A 73 -27.67 10.47 -3.67
CA ASP A 73 -27.90 9.44 -2.65
C ASP A 73 -26.90 8.28 -2.78
N GLY A 74 -26.44 7.79 -1.63
CA GLY A 74 -25.48 6.70 -1.52
C GLY A 74 -24.04 7.08 -1.87
N LEU A 75 -23.78 8.20 -2.53
CA LEU A 75 -22.43 8.63 -2.90
C LEU A 75 -21.75 9.35 -1.74
N GLY A 76 -20.48 9.04 -1.50
CA GLY A 76 -19.69 9.66 -0.45
C GLY A 76 -18.22 9.79 -0.80
N VAL A 77 -17.50 10.51 0.07
CA VAL A 77 -16.04 10.58 0.05
C VAL A 77 -15.53 10.19 1.43
N ALA A 78 -14.64 9.21 1.49
CA ALA A 78 -14.09 8.65 2.71
C ALA A 78 -12.56 8.75 2.71
N PRO A 79 -11.96 9.85 3.21
CA PRO A 79 -10.57 9.84 3.62
C PRO A 79 -10.35 8.87 4.77
N GLY A 80 -9.17 8.24 4.81
CA GLY A 80 -8.80 7.34 5.89
C GLY A 80 -7.31 7.34 6.19
N ALA A 81 -6.95 6.59 7.22
CA ALA A 81 -5.57 6.30 7.60
C ALA A 81 -5.47 4.88 8.14
N TYR A 82 -4.57 4.09 7.56
CA TYR A 82 -4.35 2.69 7.89
C TYR A 82 -2.88 2.42 8.15
N LEU A 83 -2.57 1.80 9.27
CA LEU A 83 -1.28 1.17 9.50
C LEU A 83 -1.30 -0.22 8.87
N THR A 84 -0.23 -0.55 8.14
CA THR A 84 0.00 -1.86 7.54
C THR A 84 1.30 -2.43 8.06
N ALA A 85 1.29 -3.71 8.42
CA ALA A 85 2.48 -4.47 8.79
C ALA A 85 2.48 -5.76 7.98
N GLN A 86 3.45 -5.90 7.09
CA GLN A 86 3.59 -7.01 6.15
C GLN A 86 4.92 -7.72 6.35
N PHE A 87 4.90 -9.03 6.21
CA PHE A 87 6.04 -9.90 6.43
C PHE A 87 6.15 -10.88 5.26
N GLY A 88 7.37 -11.17 4.84
CA GLY A 88 7.65 -12.10 3.75
C GLY A 88 8.89 -12.90 4.06
N LYS A 89 9.03 -14.05 3.39
CA LYS A 89 10.26 -14.83 3.39
C LYS A 89 10.65 -15.15 1.96
N GLU A 90 11.93 -14.97 1.67
CA GLU A 90 12.53 -15.40 0.41
C GLU A 90 13.59 -16.46 0.68
N HIS A 91 13.53 -17.54 -0.08
CA HIS A 91 14.55 -18.57 -0.08
C HIS A 91 15.43 -18.38 -1.32
N HIS A 92 16.69 -18.04 -1.13
CA HIS A 92 17.68 -17.97 -2.21
C HIS A 92 18.59 -19.19 -2.11
N GLU A 93 18.66 -20.04 -3.15
CA GLU A 93 19.46 -21.27 -3.15
C GLU A 93 20.95 -21.02 -2.82
N VAL A 94 21.46 -19.83 -3.14
CA VAL A 94 22.88 -19.46 -2.97
C VAL A 94 23.11 -18.59 -1.72
N THR A 95 22.14 -17.75 -1.35
CA THR A 95 22.31 -16.68 -0.35
C THR A 95 21.65 -17.00 1.00
N GLY A 96 20.87 -18.08 1.07
CA GLY A 96 20.13 -18.48 2.26
C GLY A 96 18.77 -17.78 2.38
N ASP A 97 18.16 -17.92 3.55
CA ASP A 97 16.82 -17.39 3.84
C ASP A 97 16.89 -15.90 4.17
N SER A 98 15.98 -15.12 3.61
CA SER A 98 15.79 -13.70 3.92
C SER A 98 14.41 -13.47 4.52
N ASP A 99 14.36 -12.89 5.72
CA ASP A 99 13.12 -12.46 6.38
C ASP A 99 12.89 -10.97 6.04
N HIS A 100 11.75 -10.65 5.43
CA HIS A 100 11.36 -9.29 5.03
C HIS A 100 10.32 -8.71 5.99
N THR A 101 10.50 -7.47 6.42
CA THR A 101 9.53 -6.71 7.23
C THR A 101 9.23 -5.36 6.59
N ASP A 102 7.96 -5.04 6.45
CA ASP A 102 7.47 -3.80 5.86
C ASP A 102 6.32 -3.20 6.68
N ILE A 103 6.54 -2.01 7.24
CA ILE A 103 5.54 -1.26 8.00
C ILE A 103 5.31 0.08 7.33
N ALA A 104 4.06 0.39 7.01
CA ALA A 104 3.69 1.60 6.30
C ALA A 104 2.34 2.17 6.74
N VAL A 105 2.17 3.48 6.59
CA VAL A 105 0.88 4.17 6.72
C VAL A 105 0.31 4.39 5.32
N ASN A 106 -0.93 3.97 5.11
CA ASN A 106 -1.70 4.23 3.90
C ASN A 106 -2.78 5.27 4.19
N ILE A 107 -2.86 6.30 3.38
CA ILE A 107 -3.81 7.40 3.48
C ILE A 107 -4.68 7.37 2.20
N PRO A 108 -5.76 6.57 2.18
CA PRO A 108 -6.72 6.56 1.08
C PRO A 108 -7.63 7.79 1.09
N VAL A 109 -8.11 8.16 -0.09
CA VAL A 109 -9.28 9.01 -0.27
C VAL A 109 -10.24 8.29 -1.20
N HIS A 110 -11.19 7.57 -0.62
CA HIS A 110 -12.14 6.77 -1.38
C HIS A 110 -13.35 7.60 -1.80
N VAL A 111 -13.79 7.45 -3.04
CA VAL A 111 -15.18 7.71 -3.41
C VAL A 111 -15.95 6.43 -3.12
N THR A 112 -17.04 6.55 -2.37
CA THR A 112 -17.86 5.44 -1.92
C THR A 112 -19.24 5.51 -2.56
N TYR A 113 -19.84 4.36 -2.85
CA TYR A 113 -21.24 4.27 -3.25
C TYR A 113 -21.92 3.16 -2.45
N GLY A 114 -22.93 3.54 -1.66
CA GLY A 114 -23.74 2.63 -0.86
C GLY A 114 -25.09 2.37 -1.50
N LEU A 115 -25.45 1.10 -1.68
CA LEU A 115 -26.77 0.66 -2.11
C LEU A 115 -27.44 -0.07 -0.95
N GLU A 116 -28.52 0.50 -0.42
CA GLU A 116 -29.37 -0.15 0.57
C GLU A 116 -30.14 -1.30 -0.09
N LEU A 117 -29.87 -2.54 0.35
CA LEU A 117 -30.59 -3.72 -0.11
C LEU A 117 -31.82 -3.97 0.77
N THR A 118 -31.67 -3.74 2.07
CA THR A 118 -32.71 -3.78 3.11
C THR A 118 -32.33 -2.84 4.25
N ASN A 119 -33.20 -2.66 5.25
CA ASN A 119 -32.93 -1.83 6.43
C ASN A 119 -31.66 -2.23 7.21
N ASP A 120 -31.24 -3.49 7.11
CA ASP A 120 -30.10 -4.04 7.85
C ASP A 120 -28.92 -4.40 6.94
N PHE A 121 -29.04 -4.24 5.62
CA PHE A 121 -28.01 -4.66 4.67
C PHE A 121 -27.76 -3.59 3.62
N LYS A 122 -26.51 -3.14 3.54
CA LYS A 122 -26.04 -2.16 2.57
C LYS A 122 -24.82 -2.70 1.83
N LEU A 123 -24.87 -2.72 0.51
CA LEU A 123 -23.72 -3.00 -0.33
C LEU A 123 -22.91 -1.72 -0.50
N ILE A 124 -21.60 -1.79 -0.37
CA ILE A 124 -20.69 -0.66 -0.48
C ILE A 124 -19.69 -0.96 -1.59
N ALA A 125 -19.55 -0.05 -2.56
CA ALA A 125 -18.42 -0.02 -3.47
C ALA A 125 -17.52 1.16 -3.09
N PHE A 126 -16.20 1.00 -3.25
CA PHE A 126 -15.25 2.08 -2.99
C PHE A 126 -14.11 2.04 -4.01
N ALA A 127 -13.63 3.22 -4.39
CA ALA A 127 -12.44 3.36 -5.21
C ALA A 127 -11.77 4.71 -4.98
N GLY A 128 -10.44 4.78 -5.06
CA GLY A 128 -9.75 6.05 -4.98
C GLY A 128 -8.23 5.93 -4.94
N PRO A 129 -7.52 7.06 -5.01
CA PRO A 129 -6.09 7.08 -4.77
C PRO A 129 -5.79 6.81 -3.29
N ALA A 130 -4.65 6.19 -3.02
CA ALA A 130 -4.09 6.08 -1.69
C ALA A 130 -2.61 6.44 -1.69
N LEU A 131 -2.20 7.23 -0.70
CA LEU A 131 -0.80 7.54 -0.48
C LEU A 131 -0.22 6.56 0.53
N ARG A 132 0.87 5.88 0.16
CA ARG A 132 1.60 4.99 1.05
C ARG A 132 2.89 5.64 1.51
N LEU A 133 3.11 5.67 2.82
CA LEU A 133 4.32 6.13 3.47
C LEU A 133 4.96 4.98 4.25
N GLY A 134 6.07 4.46 3.76
CA GLY A 134 6.89 3.48 4.46
C GLY A 134 7.54 4.08 5.71
N ILE A 135 7.38 3.40 6.85
CA ILE A 135 7.99 3.73 8.13
C ILE A 135 9.23 2.86 8.34
N VAL A 136 9.05 1.54 8.21
CA VAL A 136 10.11 0.53 8.41
C VAL A 136 10.13 -0.37 7.19
N ARG A 137 11.32 -0.65 6.66
CA ARG A 137 11.52 -1.69 5.65
C ARG A 137 12.90 -2.30 5.85
N ASN A 138 12.92 -3.54 6.30
CA ASN A 138 14.14 -4.23 6.68
C ASN A 138 14.16 -5.66 6.14
N ASP A 139 15.34 -6.09 5.70
CA ASP A 139 15.62 -7.48 5.35
C ASP A 139 16.67 -8.05 6.29
N VAL A 140 16.43 -9.26 6.78
CA VAL A 140 17.39 -10.01 7.58
C VAL A 140 17.75 -11.27 6.81
N SER A 141 18.94 -11.29 6.21
CA SER A 141 19.47 -12.44 5.49
C SER A 141 20.36 -13.28 6.39
N LYS A 142 20.13 -14.59 6.41
CA LYS A 142 20.90 -15.58 7.18
C LYS A 142 21.66 -16.50 6.22
N ASN A 143 22.98 -16.43 6.25
CA ASN A 143 23.85 -17.33 5.50
C ASN A 143 24.78 -18.08 6.47
N GLY A 144 24.41 -19.33 6.79
CA GLY A 144 25.07 -20.10 7.84
C GLY A 144 24.99 -19.41 9.20
N ASN A 145 26.15 -19.06 9.78
CA ASN A 145 26.23 -18.36 11.08
C ASN A 145 26.23 -16.83 10.94
N ASN A 146 26.26 -16.29 9.72
CA ASN A 146 26.29 -14.84 9.49
C ASN A 146 24.86 -14.31 9.31
N THR A 147 24.53 -13.25 10.05
CA THR A 147 23.25 -12.53 9.93
C THR A 147 23.53 -11.12 9.45
N ASN A 148 23.02 -10.78 8.27
CA ASN A 148 23.12 -9.44 7.69
C ASN A 148 21.75 -8.76 7.77
N THR A 149 21.70 -7.54 8.30
CA THR A 149 20.49 -6.73 8.38
C THR A 149 20.62 -5.54 7.43
N TYR A 150 19.67 -5.40 6.52
CA TYR A 150 19.57 -4.29 5.58
C TYR A 150 18.39 -3.40 5.97
N ASP A 151 18.66 -2.13 6.25
CA ASP A 151 17.63 -1.10 6.44
C ASP A 151 17.53 -0.27 5.15
N TYR A 152 16.41 -0.37 4.47
CA TYR A 152 16.19 0.28 3.18
C TYR A 152 15.78 1.76 3.28
N PHE A 153 15.54 2.24 4.50
CA PHE A 153 15.23 3.63 4.79
C PHE A 153 16.35 4.35 5.55
N GLY A 154 17.34 3.63 6.08
CA GLY A 154 18.52 4.16 6.73
C GLY A 154 19.50 4.81 5.75
N GLN A 155 20.22 5.83 6.20
CA GLN A 155 21.42 6.33 5.51
C GLN A 155 22.57 5.36 5.82
N ASN A 156 22.78 4.37 4.96
CA ASN A 156 24.06 3.68 4.88
C ASN A 156 24.72 4.07 3.56
N ASP A 157 26.03 4.33 3.61
CA ASP A 157 26.86 4.97 2.58
C ASP A 157 26.92 4.27 1.20
N ASN A 158 26.09 3.26 0.92
CA ASN A 158 26.09 2.53 -0.36
C ASN A 158 24.66 2.32 -0.92
N ASP A 159 24.16 3.36 -1.59
CA ASP A 159 23.42 3.35 -2.87
C ASP A 159 22.08 2.61 -3.08
N VAL A 160 21.38 2.18 -2.03
CA VAL A 160 20.04 1.60 -2.21
C VAL A 160 19.01 2.28 -1.30
N VAL A 161 18.44 3.40 -1.76
CA VAL A 161 17.36 4.12 -1.06
C VAL A 161 16.01 3.73 -1.65
N TYR A 162 15.17 3.01 -0.90
CA TYR A 162 13.78 2.75 -1.31
C TYR A 162 12.95 4.02 -1.22
N ASN A 163 12.00 4.19 -2.14
CA ASN A 163 11.03 5.28 -2.05
C ASN A 163 10.08 5.03 -0.87
N ARG A 164 10.19 5.87 0.17
CA ARG A 164 9.24 5.88 1.29
C ARG A 164 7.82 6.20 0.83
N LEU A 165 7.68 7.06 -0.18
CA LEU A 165 6.38 7.49 -0.70
C LEU A 165 6.01 6.70 -1.96
N ASN A 166 4.83 6.09 -1.97
CA ASN A 166 4.24 5.48 -3.16
C ASN A 166 2.79 5.95 -3.32
N VAL A 167 2.31 5.99 -4.57
CA VAL A 167 0.91 6.27 -4.91
C VAL A 167 0.28 4.97 -5.36
N LEU A 168 -0.83 4.64 -4.73
CA LEU A 168 -1.65 3.46 -4.98
C LEU A 168 -3.00 3.88 -5.56
N VAL A 169 -3.64 2.96 -6.28
CA VAL A 169 -5.08 3.00 -6.55
C VAL A 169 -5.69 1.86 -5.77
N ASP A 170 -6.70 2.16 -4.97
CA ASP A 170 -7.45 1.21 -4.15
C ASP A 170 -8.86 1.08 -4.73
N LEU A 171 -9.37 -0.13 -4.80
CA LEU A 171 -10.74 -0.42 -5.23
C LEU A 171 -11.28 -1.65 -4.53
N GLY A 172 -12.57 -1.67 -4.26
CA GLY A 172 -13.17 -2.81 -3.60
C GLY A 172 -14.66 -2.69 -3.39
N VAL A 173 -15.17 -3.71 -2.72
CA VAL A 173 -16.56 -3.85 -2.34
C VAL A 173 -16.66 -4.31 -0.90
N GLY A 174 -17.80 -4.07 -0.28
CA GLY A 174 -18.09 -4.57 1.04
C GLY A 174 -19.58 -4.64 1.30
N ILE A 175 -19.93 -5.29 2.40
CA ILE A 175 -21.30 -5.34 2.90
C ILE A 175 -21.28 -4.75 4.30
N GLU A 176 -22.22 -3.87 4.58
CA GLU A 176 -22.54 -3.39 5.91
C GLU A 176 -23.81 -4.07 6.40
N VAL A 177 -23.73 -4.58 7.62
CA VAL A 177 -24.80 -5.32 8.31
C VAL A 177 -25.19 -4.55 9.56
N ALA A 178 -26.49 -4.43 9.81
CA ALA A 178 -27.08 -3.72 10.93
C ALA A 178 -26.58 -2.26 11.06
N ASN A 179 -26.31 -1.62 9.91
CA ASN A 179 -25.80 -0.24 9.81
C ASN A 179 -24.51 0.03 10.62
N ALA A 180 -23.74 -1.03 10.91
CA ALA A 180 -22.59 -0.94 11.79
C ALA A 180 -21.44 -1.87 11.35
N ILE A 181 -21.69 -3.17 11.20
CA ILE A 181 -20.63 -4.14 10.93
C ILE A 181 -20.32 -4.15 9.44
N GLN A 182 -19.10 -3.77 9.07
CA GLN A 182 -18.66 -3.75 7.68
C GLN A 182 -17.71 -4.93 7.42
N VAL A 183 -17.94 -5.66 6.34
CA VAL A 183 -16.99 -6.65 5.79
C VAL A 183 -16.56 -6.15 4.42
N LYS A 184 -15.26 -5.90 4.23
CA LYS A 184 -14.71 -5.29 3.00
C LYS A 184 -13.68 -6.23 2.37
N VAL A 185 -13.74 -6.32 1.05
CA VAL A 185 -12.71 -6.95 0.21
C VAL A 185 -12.26 -5.90 -0.80
N GLY A 186 -10.96 -5.65 -0.86
CA GLY A 186 -10.37 -4.65 -1.74
C GLY A 186 -9.09 -5.14 -2.38
N VAL A 187 -8.68 -4.44 -3.42
CA VAL A 187 -7.40 -4.63 -4.07
C VAL A 187 -6.73 -3.28 -4.28
N ASP A 188 -5.40 -3.26 -4.14
CA ASP A 188 -4.60 -2.06 -4.42
C ASP A 188 -3.53 -2.31 -5.48
N PHE A 189 -3.21 -1.28 -6.24
CA PHE A 189 -2.24 -1.31 -7.32
C PHE A 189 -1.20 -0.21 -7.10
N GLY A 190 0.09 -0.56 -7.13
CA GLY A 190 1.18 0.41 -7.12
C GLY A 190 1.32 1.11 -8.46
N LEU A 191 1.14 2.43 -8.48
CA LEU A 191 1.36 3.23 -9.69
C LEU A 191 2.84 3.58 -9.88
N LEU A 192 3.61 3.63 -8.80
CA LEU A 192 5.04 3.94 -8.84
C LEU A 192 5.87 2.71 -8.48
N PRO A 193 7.05 2.56 -9.11
CA PRO A 193 8.03 1.57 -8.67
C PRO A 193 8.52 1.93 -7.26
N LEU A 194 8.58 0.93 -6.39
CA LEU A 194 9.06 1.04 -5.01
C LEU A 194 10.57 1.34 -4.98
N TYR A 195 11.28 0.80 -5.97
CA TYR A 195 12.72 0.94 -6.11
C TYR A 195 13.11 0.90 -7.59
N LYS A 196 14.11 1.73 -7.93
CA LYS A 196 14.80 1.74 -9.22
C LYS A 196 16.29 1.95 -8.96
N TYR A 197 17.12 1.13 -9.55
CA TYR A 197 18.57 1.30 -9.56
C TYR A 197 19.11 1.14 -10.96
N HIS A 198 20.08 1.97 -11.29
CA HIS A 198 20.86 1.94 -12.51
C HIS A 198 22.33 2.06 -12.11
N GLY A 199 23.12 1.04 -12.39
CA GLY A 199 24.56 1.02 -12.15
C GLY A 199 25.30 0.66 -13.42
N GLU A 200 26.46 1.30 -13.64
CA GLU A 200 27.38 0.97 -14.73
C GLU A 200 28.77 0.73 -14.15
N LEU A 201 29.36 -0.42 -14.45
CA LEU A 201 30.72 -0.75 -14.03
C LEU A 201 31.46 -1.51 -15.14
N ALA A 202 32.56 -0.93 -15.62
CA ALA A 202 33.45 -1.53 -16.62
C ALA A 202 32.75 -2.11 -17.88
N GLY A 203 31.75 -1.40 -18.42
CA GLY A 203 31.00 -1.83 -19.61
C GLY A 203 29.89 -2.85 -19.35
N ALA A 204 29.60 -3.14 -18.08
CA ALA A 204 28.40 -3.83 -17.63
C ALA A 204 27.39 -2.81 -17.08
N THR A 205 26.13 -2.89 -17.52
CA THR A 205 25.02 -2.10 -16.95
C THR A 205 24.06 -3.02 -16.19
N SER A 206 23.48 -2.52 -15.11
CA SER A 206 22.49 -3.23 -14.29
C SER A 206 21.33 -2.30 -13.96
N ASP A 207 20.13 -2.71 -14.35
CA ASP A 207 18.87 -2.03 -14.12
C ASP A 207 17.96 -2.89 -13.25
N ILE A 208 17.65 -2.43 -12.05
CA ILE A 208 16.73 -3.12 -11.13
C ILE A 208 15.48 -2.26 -10.95
N LYS A 209 14.31 -2.87 -11.12
CA LYS A 209 13.02 -2.23 -10.86
C LYS A 209 12.14 -3.14 -10.02
N VAL A 210 11.68 -2.65 -8.87
CA VAL A 210 10.71 -3.35 -8.01
C VAL A 210 9.37 -2.63 -8.05
N THR A 211 8.29 -3.38 -8.21
CA THR A 211 6.91 -2.89 -8.30
C THR A 211 5.98 -3.70 -7.42
N ARG A 212 4.92 -3.07 -6.93
CA ARG A 212 3.79 -3.75 -6.28
C ARG A 212 2.64 -3.85 -7.28
N PRO A 213 2.50 -4.98 -8.00
CA PRO A 213 1.50 -5.10 -9.06
C PRO A 213 0.06 -5.15 -8.54
N LEU A 214 -0.22 -5.91 -7.47
CA LEU A 214 -1.57 -6.11 -6.94
C LEU A 214 -1.47 -6.57 -5.48
N GLY A 215 -2.07 -5.83 -4.55
CA GLY A 215 -2.36 -6.29 -3.19
C GLY A 215 -3.83 -6.65 -3.05
N ILE A 216 -4.14 -7.68 -2.25
CA ILE A 216 -5.49 -8.09 -1.87
C ILE A 216 -5.67 -7.82 -0.38
N LYS A 217 -6.79 -7.20 -0.01
CA LYS A 217 -7.16 -6.88 1.37
C LYS A 217 -8.52 -7.48 1.70
N VAL A 218 -8.64 -8.07 2.88
CA VAL A 218 -9.90 -8.53 3.45
C VAL A 218 -9.95 -8.07 4.89
N GLY A 219 -11.04 -7.43 5.30
CA GLY A 219 -11.15 -6.95 6.67
C GLY A 219 -12.58 -6.76 7.15
N VAL A 220 -12.67 -6.56 8.45
CA VAL A 220 -13.91 -6.28 9.17
C VAL A 220 -13.77 -4.94 9.86
N GLY A 221 -14.85 -4.16 9.88
CA GLY A 221 -14.90 -2.87 10.53
C GLY A 221 -16.23 -2.61 11.22
N TYR A 222 -16.26 -1.53 11.97
CA TYR A 222 -17.43 -1.02 12.66
C TYR A 222 -17.62 0.45 12.30
N ALA A 223 -18.82 0.80 11.85
CA ALA A 223 -19.25 2.15 11.54
C ALA A 223 -20.09 2.70 12.70
N PHE A 224 -19.79 3.93 13.12
CA PHE A 224 -20.40 4.64 14.25
C PHE A 224 -21.46 5.62 13.80
#